data_AF-A0A1G0EPU5-F1
#
_entry.id   AF-A0A1G0EPU5-F1
#
_cell.length_a   1.000
_cell.length_b   1.000
_cell.length_c   1.000
_cell.angle_alpha   90.00
_cell.angle_beta   90.00
_cell.angle_gamma   90.00
#
_symmetry.space_group_name_H-M   'P 1'
#
loop_
_entity.id
_entity.type
_entity.pdbx_description
1 polymer ?
#
loop_
_entity_poly.entity_id
_entity_poly.type
_entity_poly.pdbx_seq_one_letter_code
_entity_poly.pdbx_strand_id
1 'polypeptide(L)' 'MEVIYSLIPGMMFFGLIFLAVLIWAVKKGQYEDMEGNASRILMDDDEEMMGLSDDGKNGDANNSDSNSA' A
#
# COMPACT_ATOMS: atom_id res chain seq x y z
N MET A 1 5.27 -13.37 50.87
CA MET A 1 4.52 -12.14 50.54
C MET A 1 5.38 -11.07 49.85
N GLU A 2 6.70 -11.25 49.69
CA GLU A 2 7.57 -10.22 49.09
C GLU A 2 7.46 -10.07 47.56
N VAL A 3 7.20 -11.18 46.85
CA VAL A 3 7.10 -11.20 45.38
C VAL A 3 6.03 -10.25 44.84
N ILE A 4 4.92 -10.05 45.55
CA ILE A 4 3.84 -9.17 45.09
C ILE A 4 4.32 -7.72 44.92
N TYR A 5 5.29 -7.29 45.74
CA TYR A 5 5.81 -5.92 45.73
C TYR A 5 6.71 -5.64 44.52
N SER A 6 7.32 -6.64 43.91
CA SER A 6 8.04 -6.49 42.64
C SER A 6 7.14 -6.73 41.42
N LEU A 7 6.15 -7.62 41.55
CA LEU A 7 5.26 -8.01 40.45
C LEU A 7 4.27 -6.90 40.07
N ILE A 8 3.66 -6.24 41.05
CA ILE A 8 2.70 -5.14 40.81
C ILE A 8 3.34 -4.00 40.00
N PRO A 9 4.46 -3.39 40.44
CA PRO A 9 5.09 -2.32 39.67
C PRO A 9 5.68 -2.82 38.35
N GLY A 10 6.19 -4.06 38.30
CA GLY A 10 6.68 -4.67 37.07
C GLY A 10 5.58 -4.74 36.00
N MET A 11 4.42 -5.31 36.34
CA MET A 11 3.29 -5.43 35.42
C MET A 11 2.75 -4.05 34.98
N MET A 12 2.72 -3.08 35.89
CA MET A 12 2.28 -1.72 35.58
C MET A 12 3.25 -1.01 34.62
N PHE A 13 4.56 -1.23 34.78
CA PHE A 13 5.58 -0.71 33.88
C PHE A 13 5.49 -1.33 32.48
N PHE A 14 5.34 -2.65 32.39
CA PHE A 14 5.12 -3.33 31.11
C PHE A 14 3.83 -2.87 30.43
N GLY A 15 2.75 -2.65 31.20
CA GLY A 15 1.51 -2.08 30.69
C GLY A 15 1.71 -0.69 30.08
N LEU A 16 2.43 0.20 30.78
CA LEU A 16 2.74 1.54 30.27
C LEU A 16 3.59 1.51 28.99
N ILE A 17 4.60 0.64 28.93
CA ILE A 17 5.41 0.45 27.72
C ILE A 17 4.53 -0.02 26.57
N PHE A 18 3.67 -1.02 26.82
CA PHE A 18 2.77 -1.56 25.80
C PHE A 18 1.83 -0.48 25.24
N LEU A 19 1.24 0.34 26.12
CA LEU A 19 0.42 1.48 25.71
C LEU A 19 1.22 2.50 24.88
N ALA A 20 2.45 2.84 25.30
CA ALA A 20 3.31 3.78 24.58
C ALA A 20 3.66 3.27 23.17
N VAL A 21 3.97 1.97 23.04
CA VAL A 21 4.23 1.32 21.75
C VAL A 21 2.99 1.33 20.87
N LEU A 22 1.80 1.04 21.41
CA LEU A 22 0.54 1.11 20.66
C LEU A 22 0.26 2.53 20.14
N ILE A 23 0.38 3.54 21.01
CA ILE A 23 0.16 4.94 20.61
C ILE A 23 1.17 5.34 19.53
N TRP A 24 2.43 4.93 19.67
CA TRP A 24 3.46 5.19 18.66
C TRP A 24 3.14 4.51 17.32
N ALA A 25 2.72 3.25 17.33
CA ALA A 25 2.37 2.49 16.12
C ALA A 25 1.19 3.14 15.37
N VAL A 26 0.14 3.55 16.09
CA VAL A 26 -0.99 4.29 15.54
C VAL A 26 -0.54 5.61 14.92
N LYS A 27 0.30 6.37 15.64
CA LYS A 27 0.81 7.66 15.15
C LYS A 27 1.78 7.51 13.97
N LYS A 28 2.34 6.31 13.74
CA LYS A 28 3.25 6.01 12.62
C LYS A 28 2.52 5.82 11.29
N GLY A 29 1.19 5.90 11.26
CA GLY A 29 0.42 5.85 10.01
C GLY A 29 0.48 4.49 9.31
N GLN A 30 0.86 3.43 10.03
CA GLN A 30 1.05 2.09 9.45
C GLN A 30 -0.27 1.44 8.97
N TYR A 31 -1.40 2.10 9.22
CA TYR A 31 -2.73 1.72 8.77
C TYR A 31 -3.08 2.29 7.39
N GLU A 32 -2.35 3.29 6.88
CA GLU A 32 -2.68 3.91 5.59
C GLU A 32 -2.29 3.03 4.39
N ASP A 33 -1.39 2.06 4.58
CA ASP A 33 -0.96 1.13 3.52
C ASP A 33 -1.88 -0.10 3.39
N MET A 34 -2.87 -0.28 4.28
CA MET A 34 -3.85 -1.37 4.14
C MET A 34 -4.96 -1.06 3.11
N GLU A 35 -5.14 0.20 2.74
CA GLU A 35 -6.17 0.64 1.79
C GLU A 35 -5.73 0.48 0.33
N GLY A 36 -4.42 0.53 0.06
CA GLY A 36 -3.87 0.50 -1.30
C GLY A 36 -3.74 -0.88 -1.94
N ASN A 37 -3.49 -1.95 -1.16
CA ASN A 37 -3.16 -3.26 -1.72
C ASN A 37 -4.40 -4.14 -2.02
N ALA A 38 -5.50 -3.94 -1.28
CA ALA A 38 -6.76 -4.66 -1.51
C ALA A 38 -7.51 -4.17 -2.76
N SER A 39 -7.34 -2.90 -3.13
CA SER A 39 -7.99 -2.30 -4.31
C SER A 39 -7.42 -2.81 -5.63
N ARG A 40 -6.15 -3.27 -5.66
CA ARG A 40 -5.53 -3.82 -6.87
C ARG A 40 -6.03 -5.23 -7.15
N ILE A 41 -6.05 -6.10 -6.14
CA ILE A 41 -6.50 -7.50 -6.31
C ILE A 41 -7.94 -7.65 -6.83
N LEU A 42 -8.79 -6.65 -6.61
CA LEU A 42 -10.20 -6.66 -7.03
C LEU A 42 -10.45 -5.95 -8.38
N MET A 43 -9.51 -5.12 -8.84
CA MET A 43 -9.61 -4.37 -10.11
C MET A 43 -8.73 -4.94 -11.21
N ASP A 44 -7.67 -5.69 -10.87
CA ASP A 44 -6.75 -6.32 -11.83
C ASP A 44 -7.46 -7.38 -12.71
N ASP A 45 -8.56 -7.99 -12.24
CA ASP A 45 -9.33 -9.00 -12.98
C ASP A 45 -10.23 -8.40 -14.10
N ASP A 46 -10.60 -7.11 -14.00
CA ASP A 46 -11.48 -6.44 -14.97
C ASP A 46 -10.70 -5.87 -16.19
N GLU A 47 -9.44 -5.46 -15.99
CA GLU A 47 -8.60 -4.91 -17.06
C GLU A 47 -8.12 -5.99 -18.04
N GLU A 48 -7.88 -7.22 -17.57
CA GLU A 48 -7.46 -8.33 -18.43
C GLU A 48 -8.59 -8.77 -19.39
N MET A 49 -9.86 -8.47 -19.06
CA MET A 49 -11.02 -8.76 -19.91
C MET A 49 -11.23 -7.73 -21.05
N MET A 50 -10.69 -6.51 -20.93
CA MET A 50 -10.94 -5.41 -21.89
C MET A 50 -9.82 -5.19 -22.93
N GLY A 51 -8.73 -5.96 -22.89
CA GLY A 51 -7.55 -5.76 -23.76
C GLY A 51 -7.57 -6.42 -25.15
N LEU A 52 -8.65 -7.11 -25.56
CA LEU A 52 -8.68 -7.88 -26.83
C LEU A 52 -9.39 -7.19 -27.99
N SER A 53 -9.74 -5.90 -27.92
CA SER A 53 -10.49 -5.25 -29.01
C SER A 53 -10.19 -3.76 -29.16
N ASP A 54 -8.94 -3.39 -29.46
CA ASP A 54 -8.70 -2.15 -30.21
C ASP A 54 -7.35 -2.20 -30.96
N ASP A 55 -7.27 -3.04 -32.00
CA ASP A 55 -6.28 -2.84 -33.07
C ASP A 55 -6.89 -1.87 -34.10
N GLY A 56 -7.18 -0.65 -33.63
CA GLY A 56 -7.66 0.48 -34.41
C GLY A 56 -6.54 1.49 -34.62
N LYS A 57 -5.36 1.05 -35.10
CA LYS A 57 -4.24 1.94 -35.37
C LYS A 57 -4.49 2.74 -36.66
N ASN A 58 -5.27 3.79 -36.47
CA ASN A 58 -5.52 4.89 -37.38
C ASN A 58 -4.18 5.38 -37.98
N GLY A 59 -4.13 5.36 -39.31
CA GLY A 59 -3.03 5.92 -40.06
C GLY A 59 -3.12 7.43 -40.02
N ASP A 60 -2.10 8.07 -39.46
CA ASP A 60 -1.86 9.47 -39.70
C ASP A 60 -0.39 9.70 -40.05
N ALA A 61 -0.28 10.49 -41.10
CA ALA A 61 0.91 10.82 -41.86
C ALA A 61 2.02 11.44 -41.01
N ASN A 62 3.26 11.28 -41.48
CA ASN A 62 4.19 12.39 -41.80
C ASN A 62 5.65 11.90 -41.66
N ASN A 63 6.32 11.64 -42.79
CA ASN A 63 7.64 12.25 -42.97
C ASN A 63 7.97 12.37 -44.46
N SER A 64 7.93 13.61 -44.90
CA SER A 64 8.76 14.19 -45.95
C SER A 64 10.10 13.47 -46.14
N ASP A 65 10.31 12.88 -47.31
CA ASP A 65 11.64 12.76 -47.90
C ASP A 65 11.51 12.81 -49.43
N SER A 66 11.18 14.01 -49.90
CA SER A 66 11.64 14.48 -51.20
C SER A 66 13.16 14.64 -51.14
N ASN A 67 13.90 13.55 -51.36
CA ASN A 67 15.33 13.66 -51.64
C ASN A 67 15.55 13.42 -53.14
N SER A 68 15.65 14.57 -53.81
CA SER A 68 16.29 14.78 -55.10
C SER A 68 17.58 13.99 -55.26
N ALA A 69 17.66 13.20 -56.33
CA ALA A 69 18.86 12.97 -57.15
C ALA A 69 18.43 12.42 -58.51
#